data_AF-A0AAE4U0C3-F1
#
_entry.id   AF-A0AAE4U0C3-F1
#
_cell.length_a   1.000
_cell.length_b   1.000
_cell.length_c   1.000
_cell.angle_alpha   90.00
_cell.angle_beta   90.00
_cell.angle_gamma   90.00
#
_symmetry.space_group_name_H-M   'P 1'
#
loop_
_entity.id
_entity.type
_entity.pdbx_description
1 polymer ?
#
loop_
_entity_poly.entity_id
_entity_poly.type
_entity_poly.pdbx_seq_one_letter_code
_entity_poly.pdbx_strand_id
1 'polypeptide(L)'
;MSFWNQNSKVLKPVSEGDGSGGEGGNSENNEVGEEAGKSKDPELAEFKFGGNTYSIPKELAQGFGKLSAEFRTASSKLKILEESAKDENPALKELQEKLQQLELEKLPEKEREAARLGAELKKLSGIIEVEKRNKDRYESLFREKTINTELYSALSKHNLYDQKQALLLLKAISQPTVLENKEDGSFKVFLKLDVGDGAGVQELEPDEAAAKWLALPTNANLLKSNLIPGSGTSVKGGRLTTTGQVAYKRSDLAKPEVRQERLEKMKAGIQTIIVD
;
A
#
# COMPACT_ATOMS: atom_id res chain seq x y z
N MET A 1 23.98 22.86 21.34
CA MET A 1 22.77 23.13 22.12
C MET A 1 21.61 23.33 21.17
N SER A 2 20.52 22.60 21.40
CA SER A 2 19.23 22.70 20.72
C SER A 2 18.37 23.85 21.27
N PHE A 3 17.25 24.11 20.57
CA PHE A 3 15.97 24.71 21.04
C PHE A 3 15.93 26.27 21.14
N TRP A 4 14.95 27.05 20.64
CA TRP A 4 13.52 26.96 20.19
C TRP A 4 13.29 27.91 18.99
N ASN A 5 12.37 27.74 18.01
CA ASN A 5 10.91 27.48 17.94
C ASN A 5 9.98 28.69 18.20
N GLN A 6 8.97 28.81 17.31
CA GLN A 6 7.63 29.44 17.44
C GLN A 6 7.37 30.92 17.07
N ASN A 7 6.72 31.13 15.91
CA ASN A 7 5.30 31.53 15.76
C ASN A 7 5.03 31.94 14.29
N SER A 8 4.38 31.13 13.45
CA SER A 8 2.93 30.89 13.33
C SER A 8 2.09 32.16 13.03
N LYS A 9 1.50 32.24 11.82
CA LYS A 9 0.06 32.51 11.61
C LYS A 9 -0.36 32.51 10.12
N VAL A 10 -1.20 31.52 9.81
CA VAL A 10 -2.49 31.60 9.08
C VAL A 10 -2.46 31.88 7.57
N LEU A 11 -2.59 30.81 6.77
CA LEU A 11 -3.45 30.81 5.59
C LEU A 11 -4.38 29.59 5.67
N LYS A 12 -5.67 29.87 5.81
CA LYS A 12 -6.72 28.84 5.86
C LYS A 12 -6.93 28.26 4.45
N PRO A 13 -7.12 26.94 4.29
CA PRO A 13 -7.67 26.40 3.06
C PRO A 13 -9.15 26.82 2.96
N VAL A 14 -9.53 27.40 1.82
CA VAL A 14 -10.94 27.53 1.43
C VAL A 14 -11.35 26.24 0.72
N SER A 15 -12.60 25.88 0.97
CA SER A 15 -13.32 24.64 0.67
C SER A 15 -13.21 24.10 -0.76
N GLU A 16 -13.45 22.79 -0.82
CA GLU A 16 -13.77 21.95 -1.97
C GLU A 16 -14.68 22.64 -3.01
N GLY A 17 -14.32 22.43 -4.27
CA GLY A 17 -15.10 22.79 -5.45
C GLY A 17 -14.81 21.79 -6.55
N ASP A 18 -15.63 20.74 -6.57
CA ASP A 18 -15.72 19.71 -7.59
C ASP A 18 -16.04 20.31 -8.98
N GLY A 19 -15.59 19.64 -10.05
CA GLY A 19 -16.30 19.69 -11.32
C GLY A 19 -15.61 20.35 -12.53
N SER A 20 -15.23 19.46 -13.47
CA SER A 20 -15.69 19.50 -14.88
C SER A 20 -15.16 20.58 -15.84
N GLY A 21 -14.32 20.14 -16.78
CA GLY A 21 -14.70 20.05 -18.21
C GLY A 21 -14.74 21.31 -19.09
N GLY A 22 -14.29 21.14 -20.34
CA GLY A 22 -14.58 22.05 -21.48
C GLY A 22 -13.35 22.83 -21.92
N GLU A 23 -12.64 22.39 -22.96
CA GLU A 23 -12.90 22.66 -24.38
C GLU A 23 -12.41 24.03 -24.86
N GLY A 24 -11.59 23.97 -25.91
CA GLY A 24 -11.04 25.14 -26.58
C GLY A 24 -12.14 25.98 -27.22
N GLY A 25 -12.10 27.27 -26.94
CA GLY A 25 -12.89 28.29 -27.61
C GLY A 25 -11.96 29.38 -28.12
N ASN A 26 -11.74 29.37 -29.42
CA ASN A 26 -11.15 30.46 -30.18
C ASN A 26 -12.12 31.66 -30.14
N SER A 27 -11.68 32.85 -29.72
CA SER A 27 -12.49 34.06 -29.88
C SER A 27 -11.58 35.28 -30.09
N GLU A 28 -11.57 35.68 -31.36
CA GLU A 28 -11.66 37.02 -31.93
C GLU A 28 -10.97 38.21 -31.25
N ASN A 29 -10.16 38.87 -32.07
CA ASN A 29 -9.53 40.16 -31.84
C ASN A 29 -10.52 41.33 -31.93
N ASN A 30 -10.19 42.34 -31.12
CA ASN A 30 -10.27 43.78 -31.37
C ASN A 30 -11.66 44.45 -31.49
N GLU A 31 -12.03 45.14 -30.42
CA GLU A 31 -12.55 46.51 -30.53
C GLU A 31 -11.72 47.47 -29.68
N VAL A 32 -11.49 48.64 -30.27
CA VAL A 32 -10.67 49.76 -29.79
C VAL A 32 -11.51 50.62 -28.84
N GLY A 33 -10.95 50.95 -27.67
CA GLY A 33 -11.44 52.01 -26.79
C GLY A 33 -10.31 52.56 -25.95
N GLU A 34 -9.87 53.78 -26.27
CA GLU A 34 -8.97 54.57 -25.42
C GLU A 34 -9.70 55.00 -24.14
N GLU A 35 -9.13 54.73 -22.98
CA GLU A 35 -9.15 55.69 -21.88
C GLU A 35 -7.94 55.49 -20.95
N ALA A 36 -7.26 56.60 -20.67
CA ALA A 36 -6.04 56.67 -19.88
C ALA A 36 -6.35 56.58 -18.37
N GLY A 37 -5.79 55.58 -17.69
CA GLY A 37 -5.80 55.49 -16.23
C GLY A 37 -4.65 54.63 -15.72
N LYS A 38 -3.67 55.25 -15.06
CA LYS A 38 -2.56 54.54 -14.38
C LYS A 38 -3.10 53.65 -13.26
N SER A 39 -3.01 52.33 -13.43
CA SER A 39 -2.56 51.44 -12.36
C SER A 39 -1.46 50.54 -12.91
N LYS A 40 -0.25 50.62 -12.34
CA LYS A 40 0.83 49.66 -12.60
C LYS A 40 0.51 48.38 -11.83
N ASP A 41 -0.56 47.71 -12.19
CA ASP A 41 -0.80 46.35 -11.73
C ASP A 41 0.00 45.44 -12.66
N PRO A 42 0.98 44.66 -12.14
CA PRO A 42 1.75 43.77 -12.99
C PRO A 42 0.78 42.79 -13.64
N GLU A 43 0.77 42.69 -14.98
CA GLU A 43 -0.02 41.68 -15.67
C GLU A 43 0.31 40.30 -15.08
N LEU A 44 -0.65 39.70 -14.40
CA LEU A 44 -0.49 38.42 -13.73
C LEU A 44 -0.69 37.30 -14.75
N ALA A 45 0.19 36.31 -14.73
CA ALA A 45 0.07 35.06 -15.46
C ALA A 45 -0.15 33.90 -14.48
N GLU A 46 -0.95 32.94 -14.91
CA GLU A 46 -1.15 31.69 -14.18
C GLU A 46 0.09 30.80 -14.30
N PHE A 47 0.73 30.53 -13.16
CA PHE A 47 1.86 29.63 -13.03
C PHE A 47 1.48 28.40 -12.23
N LYS A 48 1.60 27.21 -12.84
CA LYS A 48 1.24 25.93 -12.21
C LYS A 48 2.49 25.26 -11.64
N PHE A 49 2.53 25.02 -10.34
CA PHE A 49 3.62 24.34 -9.65
C PHE A 49 3.11 23.39 -8.55
N GLY A 50 3.56 22.14 -8.57
CA GLY A 50 3.22 21.15 -7.54
C GLY A 50 1.73 20.82 -7.42
N GLY A 51 0.96 20.96 -8.51
CA GLY A 51 -0.50 20.72 -8.51
C GLY A 51 -1.36 21.95 -8.18
N ASN A 52 -0.75 23.08 -7.80
CA ASN A 52 -1.44 24.33 -7.49
C ASN A 52 -1.20 25.40 -8.57
N THR A 53 -2.20 26.26 -8.79
CA THR A 53 -2.12 27.42 -9.71
C THR A 53 -1.90 28.70 -8.92
N TYR A 54 -0.84 29.44 -9.24
CA TYR A 54 -0.48 30.72 -8.62
C TYR A 54 -0.57 31.84 -9.66
N SER A 55 -1.16 32.97 -9.30
CA SER A 55 -1.14 34.18 -10.14
C SER A 55 0.12 34.99 -9.84
N ILE A 56 1.09 34.99 -10.75
CA ILE A 56 2.41 35.60 -10.58
C ILE A 56 2.64 36.58 -11.74
N PRO A 57 3.33 37.73 -11.54
CA PRO A 57 3.66 38.64 -12.64
C PRO A 57 4.25 37.93 -13.87
N LYS A 58 3.81 38.30 -15.08
CA LYS A 58 4.21 37.68 -16.36
C LYS A 58 5.73 37.54 -16.51
N GLU A 59 6.51 38.51 -16.05
CA GLU A 59 7.97 38.48 -16.10
C GLU A 59 8.56 37.33 -15.25
N LEU A 60 8.00 37.12 -14.06
CA LEU A 60 8.38 36.01 -13.17
C LEU A 60 7.90 34.67 -13.75
N ALA A 61 6.67 34.60 -14.30
CA ALA A 61 6.17 33.39 -14.95
C ALA A 61 7.01 32.98 -16.17
N GLN A 62 7.47 33.95 -16.98
CA GLN A 62 8.41 33.71 -18.07
C GLN A 62 9.81 33.31 -17.56
N GLY A 63 10.28 33.91 -16.48
CA GLY A 63 11.53 33.54 -15.81
C GLY A 63 11.51 32.11 -15.31
N PHE A 64 10.45 31.69 -14.61
CA PHE A 64 10.27 30.31 -14.16
C PHE A 64 10.03 29.33 -15.32
N GLY A 65 9.36 29.76 -16.40
CA GLY A 65 9.22 28.97 -17.62
C GLY A 65 10.57 28.65 -18.27
N LYS A 66 11.43 29.67 -18.42
CA LYS A 66 12.81 29.51 -18.91
C LYS A 66 13.64 28.64 -17.98
N LEU A 67 13.58 28.88 -16.67
CA LEU A 67 14.28 28.09 -15.66
C LEU A 67 13.84 26.62 -15.66
N SER A 68 12.55 26.35 -15.84
CA SER A 68 12.02 24.98 -15.93
C SER A 68 12.47 24.29 -17.21
N ALA A 69 12.51 25.01 -18.34
CA ALA A 69 13.05 24.49 -19.60
C ALA A 69 14.55 24.19 -19.46
N GLU A 70 15.32 25.10 -18.88
CA GLU A 70 16.75 24.90 -18.60
C GLU A 70 16.98 23.73 -17.66
N PHE A 71 16.21 23.62 -16.57
CA PHE A 71 16.29 22.49 -15.63
C PHE A 71 15.98 21.16 -16.32
N ARG A 72 14.95 21.10 -17.17
CA ARG A 72 14.64 19.89 -17.96
C ARG A 72 15.80 19.53 -18.90
N THR A 73 16.39 20.50 -19.58
CA THR A 73 17.54 20.26 -20.46
C THR A 73 18.81 19.88 -19.70
N ALA A 74 19.03 20.44 -18.51
CA ALA A 74 20.15 20.08 -17.65
C ALA A 74 19.96 18.67 -17.09
N SER A 75 18.74 18.33 -16.67
CA SER A 75 18.42 16.97 -16.19
C SER A 75 18.53 15.92 -17.29
N SER A 76 18.14 16.23 -18.53
CA SER A 76 18.33 15.30 -19.66
C SER A 76 19.81 15.15 -20.01
N LYS A 77 20.58 16.24 -20.03
CA LYS A 77 22.04 16.19 -20.23
C LYS A 77 22.75 15.40 -19.13
N LEU A 78 22.33 15.56 -17.87
CA LEU A 78 22.87 14.78 -16.74
C LEU A 78 22.51 13.30 -16.89
N LYS A 79 21.29 12.97 -17.30
CA LYS A 79 20.89 11.57 -17.53
C LYS A 79 21.68 10.93 -18.67
N ILE A 80 21.89 11.66 -19.78
CA ILE A 80 22.74 11.22 -20.90
C ILE A 80 24.19 11.06 -20.45
N LEU A 81 24.71 11.99 -19.64
CA LEU A 81 26.06 11.89 -19.09
C LEU A 81 26.20 10.70 -18.14
N GLU A 82 25.22 10.46 -17.27
CA GLU A 82 25.18 9.29 -16.39
C GLU A 82 25.10 7.98 -17.17
N GLU A 83 24.28 7.92 -18.24
CA GLU A 83 24.23 6.75 -19.12
C GLU A 83 25.58 6.55 -19.84
N SER A 84 26.17 7.62 -20.37
CA SER A 84 27.50 7.56 -21.02
C SER A 84 28.66 7.27 -20.06
N ALA A 85 28.50 7.55 -18.77
CA ALA A 85 29.49 7.25 -17.74
C ALA A 85 29.32 5.84 -17.16
N LYS A 86 28.09 5.28 -17.18
CA LYS A 86 27.82 3.88 -16.85
C LYS A 86 28.28 2.94 -17.96
N ASP A 87 28.19 3.40 -19.21
CA ASP A 87 28.81 2.75 -20.34
C ASP A 87 30.32 3.03 -20.32
N GLU A 88 31.07 2.25 -19.52
CA GLU A 88 32.53 2.22 -19.55
C GLU A 88 33.01 2.20 -21.01
N ASN A 89 33.64 3.29 -21.45
CA ASN A 89 34.02 3.53 -22.84
C ASN A 89 34.69 2.28 -23.43
N PRO A 90 34.15 1.65 -24.50
CA PRO A 90 34.66 0.38 -25.03
C PRO A 90 36.14 0.48 -25.42
N ALA A 91 36.58 1.67 -25.84
CA ALA A 91 37.97 1.96 -26.12
C ALA A 91 38.89 1.82 -24.88
N LEU A 92 38.41 2.15 -23.67
CA LEU A 92 39.16 1.97 -22.43
C LEU A 92 39.27 0.50 -22.03
N LYS A 93 38.21 -0.30 -22.22
CA LYS A 93 38.26 -1.76 -22.02
C LYS A 93 39.25 -2.43 -22.96
N GLU A 94 39.20 -2.08 -24.25
CA GLU A 94 40.16 -2.58 -25.24
C GLU A 94 41.60 -2.14 -24.94
N LEU A 95 41.80 -0.90 -24.48
CA LEU A 95 43.13 -0.41 -24.07
C LEU A 95 43.64 -1.16 -22.84
N GLN A 96 42.77 -1.44 -21.88
CA GLN A 96 43.10 -2.17 -20.67
C GLN A 96 43.40 -3.65 -20.96
N GLU A 97 42.68 -4.26 -21.89
CA GLU A 97 42.98 -5.61 -22.40
C GLU A 97 44.31 -5.66 -23.15
N LYS A 98 44.59 -4.66 -24.01
CA LYS A 98 45.88 -4.54 -24.72
C LYS A 98 47.04 -4.29 -23.76
N LEU A 99 46.85 -3.47 -22.72
CA LEU A 99 47.83 -3.27 -21.65
C LEU A 99 48.09 -4.56 -20.88
N GLN A 100 47.04 -5.30 -20.51
CA GLN A 100 47.19 -6.60 -19.84
C GLN A 100 47.89 -7.63 -20.73
N GLN A 101 47.63 -7.64 -22.04
CA GLN A 101 48.32 -8.53 -22.99
C GLN A 101 49.82 -8.20 -23.10
N LEU A 102 50.18 -6.91 -23.16
CA LEU A 102 51.57 -6.45 -23.20
C LEU A 102 52.31 -6.70 -21.89
N GLU A 103 51.65 -6.55 -20.74
CA GLU A 103 52.21 -6.91 -19.44
C GLU A 103 52.44 -8.43 -19.36
N LEU A 104 51.50 -9.25 -19.81
CA LEU A 104 51.68 -10.70 -19.92
C LEU A 104 52.85 -11.05 -20.85
N GLU A 105 53.10 -10.32 -21.95
CA GLU A 105 54.24 -10.52 -22.85
C GLU A 105 55.62 -10.27 -22.25
N LYS A 106 55.71 -9.51 -21.17
CA LYS A 106 56.98 -9.25 -20.48
C LYS A 106 57.34 -10.28 -19.40
N LEU A 107 56.40 -11.13 -18.95
CA LEU A 107 56.65 -12.07 -17.85
C LEU A 107 57.08 -13.46 -18.37
N PRO A 108 57.98 -14.16 -17.64
CA PRO A 108 58.35 -15.54 -17.93
C PRO A 108 57.12 -16.47 -17.91
N GLU A 109 57.10 -17.50 -18.78
CA GLU A 109 55.89 -18.31 -19.09
C GLU A 109 55.13 -18.83 -17.84
N LYS A 110 55.85 -19.20 -16.77
CA LYS A 110 55.24 -19.67 -15.52
C LYS A 110 54.46 -18.58 -14.75
N GLU A 111 54.94 -17.35 -14.77
CA GLU A 111 54.25 -16.23 -14.10
C GLU A 111 53.07 -15.73 -14.94
N ARG A 112 53.14 -15.93 -16.27
CA ARG A 112 52.07 -15.61 -17.23
C ARG A 112 50.85 -16.52 -17.06
N GLU A 113 51.08 -17.82 -16.86
CA GLU A 113 50.02 -18.77 -16.53
C GLU A 113 49.42 -18.50 -15.15
N ALA A 114 50.25 -18.16 -14.15
CA ALA A 114 49.76 -17.78 -12.83
C ALA A 114 48.93 -16.48 -12.85
N ALA A 115 49.32 -15.49 -13.66
CA ALA A 115 48.56 -14.26 -13.84
C ALA A 115 47.24 -14.48 -14.60
N ARG A 116 47.23 -15.34 -15.63
CA ARG A 116 46.00 -15.75 -16.32
C ARG A 116 45.04 -16.49 -15.40
N LEU A 117 45.52 -17.49 -14.67
CA LEU A 117 44.72 -18.22 -13.68
C LEU A 117 44.23 -17.29 -12.56
N GLY A 118 45.05 -16.35 -12.09
CA GLY A 118 44.64 -15.36 -11.11
C GLY A 118 43.56 -14.40 -11.62
N ALA A 119 43.62 -14.01 -12.90
CA ALA A 119 42.59 -13.19 -13.53
C ALA A 119 41.28 -13.97 -13.74
N GLU A 120 41.36 -15.24 -14.16
CA GLU A 120 40.20 -16.13 -14.28
C GLU A 120 39.55 -16.41 -12.93
N LEU A 121 40.35 -16.68 -11.89
CA LEU A 121 39.85 -16.86 -10.53
C LEU A 121 39.14 -15.61 -10.00
N LYS A 122 39.67 -14.41 -10.27
CA LYS A 122 39.01 -13.15 -9.90
C LYS A 122 37.70 -12.93 -10.66
N LYS A 123 37.66 -13.28 -11.95
CA LYS A 123 36.42 -13.22 -12.74
C LYS A 123 35.38 -14.20 -12.19
N LEU A 124 35.77 -15.44 -11.94
CA LEU A 124 34.91 -16.47 -11.38
C LEU A 124 34.43 -16.10 -9.97
N SER A 125 35.30 -15.56 -9.11
CA SER A 125 34.90 -15.10 -7.77
C SER A 125 33.89 -13.96 -7.85
N GLY A 126 34.09 -13.02 -8.78
CA GLY A 126 33.14 -11.94 -9.03
C GLY A 126 31.77 -12.45 -9.49
N ILE A 127 31.74 -13.42 -10.40
CA ILE A 127 30.49 -14.05 -10.84
C ILE A 127 29.81 -14.78 -9.68
N ILE A 128 30.55 -15.56 -8.88
CA ILE A 128 30.02 -16.27 -7.72
C ILE A 128 29.43 -15.30 -6.69
N GLU A 129 30.07 -14.17 -6.42
CA GLU A 129 29.54 -13.16 -5.51
C GLU A 129 28.23 -12.54 -6.02
N VAL A 130 28.18 -12.22 -7.32
CA VAL A 130 26.97 -11.68 -7.95
C VAL A 130 25.84 -12.72 -7.92
N GLU A 131 26.13 -13.97 -8.24
CA GLU A 131 25.15 -15.06 -8.17
C GLU A 131 24.67 -15.31 -6.75
N LYS A 132 25.55 -15.28 -5.74
CA LYS A 132 25.14 -15.37 -4.33
C LYS A 132 24.18 -14.24 -3.95
N ARG A 133 24.52 -12.99 -4.27
CA ARG A 133 23.64 -11.83 -4.02
C ARG A 133 22.29 -11.97 -4.72
N ASN A 134 22.29 -12.43 -5.97
CA ASN A 134 21.07 -12.65 -6.73
C ASN A 134 20.23 -13.78 -6.13
N LYS A 135 20.88 -14.90 -5.75
CA LYS A 135 20.22 -16.02 -5.08
C LYS A 135 19.54 -15.57 -3.80
N ASP A 136 20.26 -14.87 -2.91
CA ASP A 136 19.71 -14.37 -1.64
C ASP A 136 18.52 -13.43 -1.88
N ARG A 137 18.63 -12.55 -2.89
CA ARG A 137 17.54 -11.65 -3.28
C ARG A 137 16.31 -12.42 -3.79
N TYR A 138 16.49 -13.39 -4.68
CA TYR A 138 15.38 -14.18 -5.22
C TYR A 138 14.76 -15.08 -4.16
N GLU A 139 15.57 -15.64 -3.26
CA GLU A 139 15.08 -16.44 -2.15
C GLU A 139 14.24 -15.60 -1.18
N SER A 140 14.70 -14.38 -0.85
CA SER A 140 13.94 -13.44 -0.02
C SER A 140 12.60 -13.08 -0.66
N LEU A 141 12.61 -12.69 -1.95
CA LEU A 141 11.39 -12.36 -2.70
C LEU A 141 10.44 -13.54 -2.81
N PHE A 142 10.96 -14.75 -3.03
CA PHE A 142 10.18 -15.97 -3.09
C PHE A 142 9.49 -16.24 -1.75
N ARG A 143 10.25 -16.26 -0.64
CA ARG A 143 9.71 -16.50 0.70
C ARG A 143 8.63 -15.47 1.06
N GLU A 144 8.87 -14.20 0.79
CA GLU A 144 7.89 -13.14 1.04
C GLU A 144 6.62 -13.31 0.20
N LYS A 145 6.77 -13.61 -1.10
CA LYS A 145 5.62 -13.80 -2.00
C LYS A 145 4.79 -15.02 -1.60
N THR A 146 5.44 -16.13 -1.24
CA THR A 146 4.77 -17.35 -0.76
C THR A 146 3.98 -17.05 0.51
N ILE A 147 4.60 -16.42 1.50
CA ILE A 147 3.91 -15.99 2.74
C ILE A 147 2.71 -15.10 2.42
N ASN A 148 2.89 -14.07 1.59
CA ASN A 148 1.80 -13.17 1.24
C ASN A 148 0.66 -13.91 0.56
N THR A 149 0.95 -14.79 -0.39
CA THR A 149 -0.06 -15.53 -1.15
C THR A 149 -0.88 -16.45 -0.26
N GLU A 150 -0.22 -17.22 0.60
CA GLU A 150 -0.88 -18.14 1.54
C GLU A 150 -1.73 -17.38 2.56
N LEU A 151 -1.20 -16.30 3.15
CA LEU A 151 -1.94 -15.49 4.11
C LEU A 151 -3.11 -14.74 3.47
N TYR A 152 -2.94 -14.20 2.28
CA TYR A 152 -4.05 -13.57 1.54
C TYR A 152 -5.14 -14.60 1.24
N SER A 153 -4.76 -15.81 0.81
CA SER A 153 -5.70 -16.91 0.55
C SER A 153 -6.46 -17.29 1.82
N ALA A 154 -5.77 -17.49 2.95
CA ALA A 154 -6.38 -17.78 4.23
C ALA A 154 -7.37 -16.69 4.68
N LEU A 155 -6.96 -15.42 4.62
CA LEU A 155 -7.80 -14.28 5.01
C LEU A 155 -8.98 -14.06 4.07
N SER A 156 -8.87 -14.45 2.79
CA SER A 156 -9.96 -14.30 1.81
C SER A 156 -11.20 -15.14 2.12
N LYS A 157 -11.02 -16.21 2.92
CA LYS A 157 -12.11 -17.07 3.40
C LYS A 157 -12.98 -16.38 4.46
N HIS A 158 -12.54 -15.24 5.00
CA HIS A 158 -13.22 -14.50 6.06
C HIS A 158 -13.81 -13.18 5.55
N ASN A 159 -14.94 -12.77 6.13
CA ASN A 159 -15.63 -11.52 5.75
C ASN A 159 -14.98 -10.31 6.43
N LEU A 160 -13.86 -9.83 5.87
CA LEU A 160 -13.06 -8.74 6.44
C LEU A 160 -13.46 -7.36 5.88
N TYR A 161 -13.31 -6.32 6.70
CA TYR A 161 -13.51 -4.92 6.28
C TYR A 161 -12.40 -4.48 5.32
N ASP A 162 -11.15 -4.67 5.73
CA ASP A 162 -9.96 -4.46 4.91
C ASP A 162 -9.00 -5.64 5.06
N GLN A 163 -8.87 -6.42 3.98
CA GLN A 163 -8.01 -7.59 3.94
C GLN A 163 -6.52 -7.23 3.99
N LYS A 164 -6.12 -6.05 3.46
CA LYS A 164 -4.72 -5.62 3.47
C LYS A 164 -4.27 -5.26 4.88
N GLN A 165 -5.12 -4.57 5.64
CA GLN A 165 -4.86 -4.26 7.04
C GLN A 165 -4.76 -5.54 7.88
N ALA A 166 -5.68 -6.48 7.69
CA ALA A 166 -5.66 -7.76 8.39
C ALA A 166 -4.37 -8.55 8.09
N LEU A 167 -3.93 -8.58 6.83
CA LEU A 167 -2.67 -9.23 6.44
C LEU A 167 -1.46 -8.59 7.12
N LEU A 168 -1.39 -7.26 7.13
CA LEU A 168 -0.27 -6.54 7.75
C LEU A 168 -0.16 -6.83 9.26
N LEU A 169 -1.30 -6.83 9.95
CA LEU A 169 -1.36 -7.10 11.38
C LEU A 169 -1.01 -8.56 11.69
N LEU A 170 -1.57 -9.51 10.94
CA LEU A 170 -1.28 -10.93 11.14
C LEU A 170 0.22 -11.20 10.92
N LYS A 171 0.83 -10.68 9.84
CA LYS A 171 2.28 -10.81 9.59
C LYS A 171 3.12 -10.22 10.72
N ALA A 172 2.72 -9.09 11.29
CA ALA A 172 3.47 -8.43 12.35
C ALA A 172 3.46 -9.23 13.66
N ILE A 173 2.33 -9.86 13.99
CA ILE A 173 2.16 -10.60 15.23
C ILE A 173 2.72 -12.03 15.09
N SER A 174 2.53 -12.67 13.93
CA SER A 174 2.74 -14.11 13.80
C SER A 174 4.11 -14.56 13.30
N GLN A 175 4.99 -13.60 12.93
CA GLN A 175 6.34 -13.84 12.38
C GLN A 175 6.42 -15.07 11.45
N PRO A 176 5.74 -15.03 10.28
CA PRO A 176 5.60 -16.19 9.40
C PRO A 176 6.94 -16.69 8.87
N THR A 177 7.11 -18.01 8.82
CA THR A 177 8.31 -18.67 8.30
C THR A 177 7.95 -19.65 7.19
N VAL A 178 8.83 -19.79 6.20
CA VAL A 178 8.69 -20.79 5.13
C VAL A 178 9.66 -21.93 5.43
N LEU A 179 9.12 -23.11 5.69
CA LEU A 179 9.89 -24.33 5.88
C LEU A 179 9.87 -25.14 4.58
N GLU A 180 11.06 -25.57 4.17
CA GLU A 180 11.24 -26.47 3.04
C GLU A 180 11.20 -27.92 3.57
N ASN A 181 10.32 -28.73 3.01
CA ASN A 181 10.32 -30.16 3.25
C ASN A 181 11.43 -30.80 2.43
N LYS A 182 12.47 -31.30 3.12
CA LYS A 182 13.67 -31.86 2.49
C LYS A 182 13.42 -33.14 1.69
N GLU A 183 12.28 -33.80 1.91
CA GLU A 183 11.93 -35.06 1.25
C GLU A 183 11.29 -34.83 -0.13
N ASP A 184 10.41 -33.84 -0.24
CA ASP A 184 9.62 -33.59 -1.46
C ASP A 184 9.97 -32.27 -2.17
N GLY A 185 10.83 -31.44 -1.57
CA GLY A 185 11.13 -30.08 -2.05
C GLY A 185 9.95 -29.12 -1.97
N SER A 186 8.89 -29.47 -1.24
CA SER A 186 7.71 -28.63 -1.07
C SER A 186 7.94 -27.57 0.00
N PHE A 187 7.39 -26.37 -0.21
CA PHE A 187 7.47 -25.27 0.75
C PHE A 187 6.16 -25.12 1.51
N LYS A 188 6.21 -25.10 2.83
CA LYS A 188 5.05 -24.84 3.70
C LYS A 188 5.29 -23.60 4.55
N VAL A 189 4.22 -22.83 4.75
CA VAL A 189 4.24 -21.62 5.59
C VAL A 189 3.71 -21.96 6.97
N PHE A 190 4.41 -21.55 8.01
CA PHE A 190 3.96 -21.67 9.41
C PHE A 190 3.96 -20.32 10.09
N LEU A 191 3.01 -20.14 11.00
CA LEU A 191 2.82 -18.92 11.78
C LEU A 191 2.99 -19.25 13.26
N LYS A 192 3.73 -18.41 13.97
CA LYS A 192 3.90 -18.49 15.43
C LYS A 192 2.94 -17.51 16.09
N LEU A 193 1.85 -18.00 16.65
CA LEU A 193 0.80 -17.15 17.19
C LEU A 193 0.44 -17.55 18.63
N ASP A 194 0.33 -16.57 19.51
CA ASP A 194 -0.35 -16.75 20.80
C ASP A 194 -1.86 -16.59 20.59
N VAL A 195 -2.60 -17.66 20.83
CA VAL A 195 -4.04 -17.75 20.59
C VAL A 195 -4.86 -17.29 21.80
N GLY A 196 -4.21 -16.81 22.88
CA GLY A 196 -4.91 -16.31 24.06
C GLY A 196 -5.70 -17.37 24.83
N ASP A 197 -5.48 -18.65 24.51
CA ASP A 197 -6.03 -19.84 25.15
C ASP A 197 -5.18 -20.31 26.35
N GLY A 198 -4.16 -19.53 26.72
CA GLY A 198 -3.26 -19.82 27.84
C GLY A 198 -2.20 -20.89 27.54
N ALA A 199 -2.19 -21.44 26.31
CA ALA A 199 -1.19 -22.41 25.86
C ALA A 199 0.10 -21.76 25.33
N GLY A 200 0.13 -20.42 25.22
CA GLY A 200 1.26 -19.66 24.71
C GLY A 200 1.37 -19.69 23.19
N VAL A 201 2.57 -19.43 22.67
CA VAL A 201 2.84 -19.35 21.22
C VAL A 201 2.76 -20.74 20.57
N GLN A 202 1.84 -20.91 19.63
CA GLN A 202 1.62 -22.14 18.85
C GLN A 202 2.15 -21.96 17.42
N GLU A 203 2.69 -23.04 16.83
CA GLU A 203 2.99 -23.10 15.39
C GLU A 203 1.77 -23.63 14.63
N LEU A 204 1.21 -22.79 13.76
CA LEU A 204 -0.07 -23.04 13.07
C LEU A 204 0.08 -22.85 11.56
N GLU A 205 -0.72 -23.59 10.79
CA GLU A 205 -0.86 -23.36 9.35
C GLU A 205 -1.63 -22.05 9.09
N PRO A 206 -1.46 -21.41 7.91
CA PRO A 206 -2.03 -20.09 7.60
C PRO A 206 -3.54 -20.00 7.80
N ASP A 207 -4.27 -21.04 7.40
CA ASP A 207 -5.72 -21.11 7.53
C ASP A 207 -6.17 -21.15 8.99
N GLU A 208 -5.56 -22.03 9.79
CA GLU A 208 -5.87 -22.17 11.21
C GLU A 208 -5.45 -20.93 12.00
N ALA A 209 -4.27 -20.38 11.69
CA ALA A 209 -3.74 -19.18 12.30
C ALA A 209 -4.66 -17.98 12.04
N ALA A 210 -5.10 -17.78 10.81
CA ALA A 210 -6.01 -16.69 10.45
C ALA A 210 -7.35 -16.83 11.18
N ALA A 211 -7.94 -18.03 11.23
CA ALA A 211 -9.21 -18.27 11.91
C ALA A 211 -9.10 -18.04 13.43
N LYS A 212 -8.08 -18.61 14.08
CA LYS A 212 -7.82 -18.46 15.52
C LYS A 212 -7.51 -17.01 15.88
N TRP A 213 -6.72 -16.32 15.07
CA TRP A 213 -6.40 -14.90 15.27
C TRP A 213 -7.63 -14.00 15.12
N LEU A 214 -8.45 -14.19 14.10
CA LEU A 214 -9.67 -13.39 13.89
C LEU A 214 -10.74 -13.65 14.95
N ALA A 215 -10.72 -14.82 15.59
CA ALA A 215 -11.61 -15.16 16.70
C ALA A 215 -11.25 -14.41 18.00
N LEU A 216 -10.05 -13.81 18.10
CA LEU A 216 -9.66 -13.03 19.27
C LEU A 216 -10.54 -11.78 19.41
N PRO A 217 -11.03 -11.47 20.64
CA PRO A 217 -11.85 -10.28 20.88
C PRO A 217 -11.18 -8.96 20.43
N THR A 218 -9.86 -8.90 20.49
CA THR A 218 -9.07 -7.72 20.06
C THR A 218 -9.16 -7.44 18.56
N ASN A 219 -9.49 -8.46 17.76
CA ASN A 219 -9.51 -8.39 16.30
C ASN A 219 -10.93 -8.37 15.73
N ALA A 220 -11.96 -8.34 16.59
CA ALA A 220 -13.37 -8.35 16.18
C ALA A 220 -13.74 -7.16 15.27
N ASN A 221 -13.01 -6.05 15.37
CA ASN A 221 -13.17 -4.86 14.51
C ASN A 221 -12.73 -5.07 13.05
N LEU A 222 -11.93 -6.11 12.77
CA LEU A 222 -11.47 -6.41 11.41
C LEU A 222 -12.53 -7.15 10.60
N LEU A 223 -13.45 -7.84 11.28
CA LEU A 223 -14.57 -8.55 10.67
C LEU A 223 -15.67 -7.55 10.32
N LYS A 224 -16.25 -7.67 9.11
CA LYS A 224 -17.47 -6.94 8.79
C LYS A 224 -18.56 -7.41 9.74
N SER A 225 -19.22 -6.45 10.36
CA SER A 225 -20.35 -6.75 11.22
C SER A 225 -21.46 -7.39 10.38
N ASN A 226 -21.83 -8.62 10.72
CA ASN A 226 -23.06 -9.23 10.22
C ASN A 226 -24.31 -8.68 10.95
N LEU A 227 -24.14 -7.66 11.81
CA LEU A 227 -25.27 -6.97 12.42
C LEU A 227 -25.96 -6.16 11.32
N ILE A 228 -27.15 -6.60 10.94
CA ILE A 228 -28.05 -5.84 10.09
C ILE A 228 -28.27 -4.49 10.78
N PRO A 229 -27.91 -3.35 10.15
CA PRO A 229 -28.22 -2.04 10.70
C PRO A 229 -29.74 -1.95 10.84
N GLY A 230 -30.22 -1.90 12.08
CA GLY A 230 -31.65 -1.98 12.40
C GLY A 230 -32.08 -3.17 13.26
N SER A 231 -31.19 -4.11 13.62
CA SER A 231 -31.46 -5.16 14.63
C SER A 231 -31.47 -4.62 16.08
N GLY A 232 -31.82 -3.34 16.25
CA GLY A 232 -32.16 -2.70 17.51
C GLY A 232 -33.66 -2.45 17.55
N THR A 233 -34.38 -3.28 18.31
CA THR A 233 -35.69 -2.93 18.92
C THR A 233 -36.80 -2.37 18.04
N SER A 234 -37.11 -2.98 16.89
CA SER A 234 -38.46 -2.89 16.33
C SER A 234 -38.91 -4.22 15.71
N VAL A 235 -39.03 -5.24 16.54
CA VAL A 235 -39.74 -6.47 16.14
C VAL A 235 -41.23 -6.17 16.31
N LYS A 236 -41.97 -6.00 15.21
CA LYS A 236 -43.42 -6.16 15.22
C LYS A 236 -43.69 -7.63 15.56
N GLY A 237 -44.13 -7.91 16.78
CA GLY A 237 -44.49 -9.27 17.22
C GLY A 237 -43.75 -9.75 18.46
N GLY A 238 -44.15 -10.92 18.94
CA GLY A 238 -43.70 -11.49 20.21
C GLY A 238 -42.20 -11.86 20.18
N ARG A 239 -41.47 -11.43 21.21
CA ARG A 239 -40.05 -11.73 21.41
C ARG A 239 -39.88 -13.04 22.16
N LEU A 240 -39.01 -13.93 21.69
CA LEU A 240 -38.62 -15.10 22.46
C LEU A 240 -37.73 -14.66 23.63
N THR A 241 -38.12 -14.98 24.86
CA THR A 241 -37.33 -14.75 26.06
C THR A 241 -36.28 -15.84 26.24
N THR A 242 -35.26 -15.55 27.03
CA THR A 242 -34.21 -16.51 27.43
C THR A 242 -34.80 -17.76 28.13
N THR A 243 -36.03 -17.69 28.62
CA THR A 243 -36.78 -18.80 29.23
C THR A 243 -37.59 -19.63 28.23
N GLY A 244 -37.49 -19.35 26.92
CA GLY A 244 -38.22 -20.06 25.87
C GLY A 244 -39.70 -19.65 25.72
N GLN A 245 -40.13 -18.60 26.42
CA GLN A 245 -41.49 -18.07 26.33
C GLN A 245 -41.57 -16.94 25.31
N VAL A 246 -42.72 -16.75 24.67
CA VAL A 246 -42.92 -15.63 23.74
C VAL A 246 -43.56 -14.45 24.48
N ALA A 247 -42.78 -13.38 24.69
CA ALA A 247 -43.20 -12.15 25.32
C ALA A 247 -43.79 -11.14 24.32
N TYR A 248 -45.01 -10.67 24.59
CA TYR A 248 -45.66 -9.61 23.83
C TYR A 248 -45.71 -8.34 24.67
N LYS A 249 -45.41 -7.18 24.07
CA LYS A 249 -45.63 -5.89 24.72
C LYS A 249 -47.11 -5.57 24.78
N ARG A 250 -47.57 -4.99 25.90
CA ARG A 250 -48.96 -4.54 26.05
C ARG A 250 -49.35 -3.51 24.96
N SER A 251 -48.41 -2.66 24.53
CA SER A 251 -48.61 -1.71 23.43
C SER A 251 -48.85 -2.38 22.08
N ASP A 252 -48.24 -3.54 21.82
CA ASP A 252 -48.34 -4.24 20.53
C ASP A 252 -49.61 -5.07 20.41
N LEU A 253 -50.17 -5.51 21.54
CA LEU A 253 -51.48 -6.17 21.64
C LEU A 253 -52.66 -5.25 21.31
N ALA A 254 -52.45 -3.94 21.22
CA ALA A 254 -53.46 -3.00 20.70
C ALA A 254 -53.76 -3.27 19.22
N LYS A 255 -52.83 -3.85 18.47
CA LYS A 255 -53.01 -4.18 17.06
C LYS A 255 -53.74 -5.53 16.91
N PRO A 256 -54.76 -5.62 16.04
CA PRO A 256 -55.54 -6.86 15.85
C PRO A 256 -54.69 -8.03 15.32
N GLU A 257 -53.68 -7.73 14.48
CA GLU A 257 -52.78 -8.73 13.89
C GLU A 257 -51.93 -9.46 14.95
N VAL A 258 -51.37 -8.71 15.90
CA VAL A 258 -50.53 -9.27 16.98
C VAL A 258 -51.36 -10.11 17.97
N ARG A 259 -52.64 -9.78 18.14
CA ARG A 259 -53.58 -10.59 18.94
C ARG A 259 -53.88 -11.92 18.27
N GLN A 260 -54.06 -11.94 16.95
CA GLN A 260 -54.27 -13.17 16.19
C GLN A 260 -53.03 -14.07 16.26
N GLU A 261 -51.84 -13.51 16.06
CA GLU A 261 -50.58 -14.24 16.18
C GLU A 261 -50.38 -14.85 17.58
N ARG A 262 -50.71 -14.11 18.65
CA ARG A 262 -50.65 -14.64 20.02
C ARG A 262 -51.63 -15.80 20.20
N LEU A 263 -52.84 -15.70 19.68
CA LEU A 263 -53.85 -16.76 19.77
C LEU A 263 -53.41 -18.02 19.01
N GLU A 264 -52.78 -17.87 17.85
CA GLU A 264 -52.21 -18.99 17.09
C GLU A 264 -51.06 -19.67 17.83
N LYS A 265 -50.17 -18.90 18.46
CA LYS A 265 -49.08 -19.47 19.28
C LYS A 265 -49.60 -20.18 20.54
N MET A 266 -50.65 -19.64 21.16
CA MET A 266 -51.34 -20.32 22.28
C MET A 266 -52.02 -21.61 21.81
N LYS A 267 -52.65 -21.62 20.63
CA LYS A 267 -53.22 -22.85 20.02
C LYS A 267 -52.15 -23.88 19.66
N ALA A 268 -50.96 -23.43 19.26
CA ALA A 268 -49.80 -24.28 18.98
C ALA A 268 -49.08 -24.78 20.26
N GLY A 269 -49.61 -24.51 21.46
CA GLY A 269 -49.04 -24.96 22.73
C GLY A 269 -47.80 -24.18 23.19
N ILE A 270 -47.49 -23.05 22.57
CA ILE A 270 -46.35 -22.21 22.93
C ILE A 270 -46.74 -21.31 24.11
N GLN A 271 -45.96 -21.33 25.20
CA GLN A 271 -46.19 -20.44 26.34
C GLN A 271 -45.95 -18.97 25.94
N THR A 272 -46.97 -18.12 26.13
CA THR A 272 -46.88 -16.67 25.88
C THR A 272 -47.04 -15.87 27.16
N ILE A 273 -46.25 -14.81 27.32
CA ILE A 273 -46.32 -13.87 28.45
C ILE A 273 -46.54 -12.45 27.94
N ILE A 274 -47.13 -11.60 28.76
CA ILE A 274 -47.33 -10.18 28.46
C ILE A 274 -46.36 -9.39 29.33
N VAL A 275 -45.57 -8.53 28.70
CA VAL A 275 -44.61 -7.63 29.36
C VAL A 275 -45.04 -6.20 29.06
N ASP A 276 -44.89 -5.29 30.02
CA ASP A 276 -45.21 -3.87 29.82
C ASP A 276 -44.21 -3.18 28.87
#